data_AF-A0A7G8WQE5-F1
#
_entry.id   AF-A0A7G8WQE5-F1
#
_cell.length_a   1.000
_cell.length_b   1.000
_cell.length_c   1.000
_cell.angle_alpha   90.00
_cell.angle_beta   90.00
_cell.angle_gamma   90.00
#
_symmetry.space_group_name_H-M   'P 1'
#
loop_
_entity.id
_entity.type
_entity.pdbx_description
1 polymer ?
#
loop_
_entity_poly.entity_id
_entity_poly.type
_entity_poly.pdbx_seq_one_letter_code
_entity_poly.pdbx_strand_id
1 'polypeptide(L)'
;MYDKITTDALKRLEPLLEARDFRALSSFSFGYTGEYRDLIARQMRDAYEFGKKGAADELKASASATKRDSTTLINQLASTITDKQMSDLLFIVRAEVLKDLRKNQLSDDQGDEPTDETNFIQRALDSLSEAFATFFDSKVSLTGAVSVMQAMTRGRTDSFVANADRIYAYQWSAVLDTRTCNICFDLDGSVFTGDDNTWEPPIHIYCRCIKVAIMRDEVSPPDITGFPDNPGGVDDPSL
;
A
#
# COMPACT_ATOMS: atom_id res chain seq x y z
N MET A 1 -15.58 -4.07 2.29
CA MET A 1 -15.13 -2.88 3.04
C MET A 1 -15.33 -1.64 2.19
N TYR A 2 -14.76 -1.62 0.97
CA TYR A 2 -15.04 -0.62 -0.06
C TYR A 2 -16.53 -0.24 -0.14
N ASP A 3 -17.42 -1.20 -0.42
CA ASP A 3 -18.85 -0.94 -0.55
C ASP A 3 -19.45 -0.26 0.69
N LYS A 4 -19.00 -0.62 1.90
CA LYS A 4 -19.48 0.01 3.14
C LYS A 4 -19.11 1.49 3.19
N ILE A 5 -17.87 1.82 2.85
CA ILE A 5 -17.37 3.21 2.84
C ILE A 5 -18.12 4.02 1.77
N THR A 6 -18.24 3.48 0.56
CA THR A 6 -18.92 4.13 -0.57
C THR A 6 -20.40 4.37 -0.25
N THR A 7 -21.14 3.34 0.17
CA THR A 7 -22.57 3.47 0.47
C THR A 7 -22.83 4.43 1.64
N ASP A 8 -22.02 4.40 2.70
CA ASP A 8 -22.14 5.35 3.82
C ASP A 8 -21.83 6.79 3.38
N ALA A 9 -20.77 6.96 2.59
CA ALA A 9 -20.36 8.26 2.13
C ALA A 9 -21.42 8.89 1.22
N LEU A 10 -21.92 8.17 0.20
CA LEU A 10 -22.95 8.68 -0.70
C LEU A 10 -24.23 9.05 0.06
N LYS A 11 -24.71 8.17 0.94
CA LYS A 11 -25.88 8.43 1.79
C LYS A 11 -25.75 9.68 2.65
N ARG A 12 -24.53 9.98 3.13
CA ARG A 12 -24.26 11.15 3.98
C ARG A 12 -23.92 12.42 3.19
N LEU A 13 -23.47 12.29 1.95
CA LEU A 13 -23.20 13.40 1.05
C LEU A 13 -24.48 13.94 0.43
N GLU A 14 -25.43 13.07 0.08
CA GLU A 14 -26.74 13.43 -0.48
C GLU A 14 -27.43 14.61 0.26
N PRO A 15 -27.69 14.55 1.58
CA PRO A 15 -28.32 15.67 2.28
C PRO A 15 -27.47 16.95 2.33
N LEU A 16 -26.14 16.84 2.22
CA LEU A 16 -25.25 18.02 2.14
C LEU A 16 -25.33 18.68 0.76
N LEU A 17 -25.50 17.88 -0.30
CA LEU A 17 -25.71 18.35 -1.66
C LEU A 17 -27.10 18.99 -1.81
N GLU A 18 -28.14 18.37 -1.26
CA GLU A 18 -29.51 18.93 -1.19
C GLU A 18 -29.52 20.30 -0.49
N ALA A 19 -28.84 20.41 0.66
CA ALA A 19 -28.75 21.66 1.41
C ALA A 19 -27.79 22.69 0.80
N ARG A 20 -27.06 22.34 -0.27
CA ARG A 20 -25.96 23.13 -0.85
C ARG A 20 -24.93 23.57 0.20
N ASP A 21 -24.72 22.76 1.23
CA ASP A 21 -23.79 23.05 2.32
C ASP A 21 -22.36 22.64 1.97
N PHE A 22 -21.77 23.37 1.03
CA PHE A 22 -20.40 23.12 0.58
C PHE A 22 -19.35 23.42 1.67
N ARG A 23 -19.73 24.15 2.73
CA ARG A 23 -18.86 24.35 3.90
C ARG A 23 -18.75 23.05 4.70
N ALA A 24 -19.85 22.33 4.92
CA ALA A 24 -19.83 21.02 5.57
C ALA A 24 -19.04 19.95 4.80
N LEU A 25 -18.89 20.08 3.47
CA LEU A 25 -17.99 19.20 2.70
C LEU A 25 -16.51 19.35 3.09
N SER A 26 -16.11 20.51 3.61
CA SER A 26 -14.73 20.72 4.06
C SER A 26 -14.39 19.92 5.33
N SER A 27 -15.37 19.64 6.19
CA SER A 27 -15.22 18.85 7.41
C SER A 27 -15.73 17.41 7.27
N PHE A 28 -16.09 16.98 6.06
CA PHE A 28 -16.57 15.63 5.81
C PHE A 28 -15.50 14.58 6.16
N SER A 29 -15.92 13.55 6.90
CA SER A 29 -15.08 12.42 7.28
C SER A 29 -15.75 11.11 6.90
N PHE A 30 -14.97 10.13 6.43
CA PHE A 30 -15.51 8.85 6.02
C PHE A 30 -15.84 7.97 7.24
N GLY A 31 -17.03 7.38 7.23
CA GLY A 31 -17.36 6.29 8.15
C GLY A 31 -16.46 5.08 7.91
N TYR A 32 -16.44 4.14 8.86
CA TYR A 32 -15.65 2.89 8.76
C TYR A 32 -14.13 3.06 8.62
N THR A 33 -13.59 4.29 8.75
CA THR A 33 -12.14 4.56 8.69
C THR A 33 -11.34 3.67 9.65
N GLY A 34 -11.83 3.48 10.88
CA GLY A 34 -11.20 2.58 11.87
C GLY A 34 -11.25 1.11 11.45
N GLU A 35 -12.39 0.60 10.98
CA GLU A 35 -12.51 -0.78 10.52
C GLU A 35 -11.62 -1.07 9.31
N TYR A 36 -11.47 -0.09 8.42
CA TYR A 36 -10.59 -0.19 7.26
C TYR A 36 -9.12 -0.21 7.66
N ARG A 37 -8.70 0.66 8.57
CA ARG A 37 -7.35 0.65 9.16
C ARG A 37 -7.04 -0.68 9.82
N ASP A 38 -7.99 -1.21 10.61
CA ASP A 38 -7.82 -2.50 11.28
C ASP A 38 -7.74 -3.65 10.29
N LEU A 39 -8.47 -3.58 9.17
CA LEU A 39 -8.37 -4.57 8.10
C LEU A 39 -6.99 -4.58 7.47
N ILE A 40 -6.44 -3.41 7.11
CA ILE A 40 -5.08 -3.30 6.57
C ILE A 40 -4.06 -3.85 7.60
N ALA A 41 -4.16 -3.41 8.85
CA ALA A 41 -3.25 -3.85 9.91
C ALA A 41 -3.32 -5.37 10.14
N ARG A 42 -4.52 -5.98 10.06
CA ARG A 42 -4.67 -7.45 10.15
C ARG A 42 -3.98 -8.15 8.99
N GLN A 43 -4.22 -7.74 7.74
CA GLN A 43 -3.60 -8.35 6.57
C GLN A 43 -2.06 -8.23 6.61
N MET A 44 -1.55 -7.08 7.04
CA MET A 44 -0.10 -6.90 7.24
C MET A 44 0.44 -7.80 8.36
N ARG A 45 -0.28 -7.96 9.48
CA ARG A 45 0.12 -8.90 10.54
C ARG A 45 0.14 -10.35 10.05
N ASP A 46 -0.85 -10.76 9.27
CA ASP A 46 -0.90 -12.11 8.70
C ASP A 46 0.31 -12.35 7.76
N ALA A 47 0.62 -11.38 6.90
CA ALA A 47 1.80 -11.42 6.04
C ALA A 47 3.12 -11.44 6.82
N TYR A 48 3.22 -10.65 7.88
CA TYR A 48 4.36 -10.67 8.80
C TYR A 48 4.54 -12.04 9.45
N GLU A 49 3.47 -12.64 9.99
CA GLU A 49 3.53 -13.96 10.60
C GLU A 49 3.90 -15.04 9.59
N PHE A 50 3.40 -14.93 8.35
CA PHE A 50 3.79 -15.82 7.25
C PHE A 50 5.30 -15.71 6.95
N GLY A 51 5.81 -14.49 6.74
CA GLY A 51 7.23 -14.27 6.46
C GLY A 51 8.13 -14.73 7.62
N LYS A 52 7.73 -14.46 8.86
CA LYS A 52 8.46 -14.86 10.06
C LYS A 52 8.53 -16.38 10.21
N LYS A 53 7.39 -17.07 10.10
CA LYS A 53 7.35 -18.53 10.21
C LYS A 53 8.09 -19.20 9.06
N GLY A 54 7.88 -18.75 7.82
CA GLY A 54 8.57 -19.27 6.65
C GLY A 54 10.09 -19.14 6.77
N ALA A 55 10.60 -17.98 7.16
CA ALA A 55 12.04 -17.79 7.39
C ALA A 55 12.56 -18.66 8.55
N ALA A 56 11.81 -18.81 9.64
CA ALA A 56 12.20 -19.72 10.72
C ALA A 56 12.29 -21.19 10.25
N ASP A 57 11.33 -21.63 9.42
CA ASP A 57 11.32 -22.96 8.84
C ASP A 57 12.51 -23.18 7.88
N GLU A 58 12.83 -22.20 7.03
CA GLU A 58 14.04 -22.19 6.17
C GLU A 58 15.31 -22.39 7.00
N LEU A 59 15.39 -21.74 8.16
CA LEU A 59 16.50 -21.84 9.11
C LEU A 59 16.44 -23.11 9.99
N LYS A 60 15.41 -23.95 9.87
CA LYS A 60 15.14 -25.07 10.81
C LYS A 60 15.15 -24.60 12.27
N ALA A 61 14.57 -23.43 12.53
CA ALA A 61 14.49 -22.79 13.84
C ALA A 61 13.02 -22.69 14.30
N SER A 62 12.81 -22.50 15.60
CA SER A 62 11.48 -22.12 16.10
C SER A 62 11.21 -20.65 15.79
N ALA A 63 10.02 -20.33 15.29
CA ALA A 63 9.60 -18.95 15.09
C ALA A 63 9.68 -18.14 16.40
N SER A 64 10.32 -16.99 16.36
CA SER A 64 10.49 -16.11 17.51
C SER A 64 9.18 -15.38 17.87
N ALA A 65 9.13 -14.85 19.10
CA ALA A 65 8.04 -13.99 19.52
C ALA A 65 7.99 -12.72 18.66
N THR A 66 6.78 -12.27 18.33
CA THR A 66 6.57 -11.04 17.56
C THR A 66 7.13 -9.84 18.30
N LYS A 67 8.02 -9.09 17.64
CA LYS A 67 8.65 -7.92 18.26
C LYS A 67 7.66 -6.76 18.37
N ARG A 68 7.77 -6.03 19.48
CA ARG A 68 6.96 -4.83 19.73
C ARG A 68 7.13 -3.78 18.63
N ASP A 69 8.36 -3.52 18.21
CA ASP A 69 8.63 -2.51 17.18
C ASP A 69 8.06 -2.89 15.81
N SER A 70 8.01 -4.19 15.50
CA SER A 70 7.37 -4.69 14.27
C SER A 70 5.86 -4.50 14.32
N THR A 71 5.25 -4.72 15.49
CA THR A 71 3.83 -4.41 15.72
C THR A 71 3.55 -2.91 15.58
N THR A 72 4.40 -2.07 16.18
CA THR A 72 4.29 -0.60 16.07
C THR A 72 4.39 -0.14 14.62
N LEU A 73 5.38 -0.63 13.88
CA LEU A 73 5.57 -0.29 12.47
C LEU A 73 4.35 -0.67 11.62
N ILE A 74 3.83 -1.89 11.77
CA ILE A 74 2.64 -2.34 11.03
C ILE A 74 1.43 -1.44 11.31
N ASN A 75 1.20 -1.08 12.57
CA ASN A 75 0.08 -0.22 12.94
C ASN A 75 0.26 1.22 12.40
N GLN A 76 1.49 1.74 12.39
CA GLN A 76 1.79 3.05 11.82
C GLN A 76 1.58 3.06 10.31
N LEU A 77 2.12 2.07 9.58
CA LEU A 77 1.93 1.94 8.13
C LEU A 77 0.44 1.84 7.77
N ALA A 78 -0.32 0.99 8.47
CA ALA A 78 -1.76 0.87 8.25
C ALA A 78 -2.51 2.20 8.49
N SER A 79 -2.08 2.97 9.50
CA SER A 79 -2.63 4.30 9.78
C SER A 79 -2.29 5.28 8.65
N THR A 80 -1.03 5.38 8.26
CA THR A 80 -0.57 6.27 7.18
C THR A 80 -1.28 5.97 5.85
N ILE A 81 -1.42 4.71 5.48
CA ILE A 81 -2.14 4.30 4.26
C ILE A 81 -3.60 4.72 4.34
N THR A 82 -4.26 4.42 5.47
CA THR A 82 -5.66 4.79 5.68
C THR A 82 -5.85 6.30 5.58
N ASP A 83 -5.04 7.06 6.31
CA ASP A 83 -5.17 8.51 6.41
C ASP A 83 -4.94 9.17 5.06
N LYS A 84 -3.91 8.72 4.31
CA LYS A 84 -3.67 9.17 2.95
C LYS A 84 -4.86 8.87 2.04
N GLN A 85 -5.37 7.63 2.07
CA GLN A 85 -6.46 7.24 1.18
C GLN A 85 -7.77 7.97 1.49
N MET A 86 -8.08 8.20 2.77
CA MET A 86 -9.24 9.01 3.16
C MET A 86 -9.07 10.48 2.75
N SER A 87 -7.85 11.02 2.83
CA SER A 87 -7.55 12.37 2.34
C SER A 87 -7.72 12.47 0.82
N ASP A 88 -7.22 11.49 0.07
CA ASP A 88 -7.36 11.45 -1.40
C ASP A 88 -8.84 11.31 -1.81
N LEU A 89 -9.62 10.48 -1.11
CA LEU A 89 -11.07 10.38 -1.31
C LEU A 89 -11.80 11.69 -0.99
N LEU A 90 -11.42 12.39 0.08
CA LEU A 90 -12.00 13.70 0.42
C LEU A 90 -11.69 14.75 -0.66
N PHE A 91 -10.47 14.70 -1.21
CA PHE A 91 -10.11 15.54 -2.35
C PHE A 91 -11.00 15.24 -3.57
N ILE A 92 -11.20 13.95 -3.90
CA ILE A 92 -12.11 13.52 -4.98
C ILE A 92 -13.53 14.06 -4.76
N VAL A 93 -14.08 13.91 -3.55
CA VAL A 93 -15.41 14.44 -3.22
C VAL A 93 -15.50 15.92 -3.54
N ARG A 94 -14.54 16.71 -3.08
CA ARG A 94 -14.52 18.16 -3.31
C ARG A 94 -14.35 18.50 -4.79
N ALA A 95 -13.47 17.79 -5.49
CA ALA A 95 -13.20 18.04 -6.90
C ALA A 95 -14.43 17.78 -7.78
N GLU A 96 -15.14 16.67 -7.55
CA GLU A 96 -16.35 16.32 -8.29
C GLU A 96 -17.50 17.28 -8.00
N VAL A 97 -17.75 17.62 -6.72
CA VAL A 97 -18.76 18.62 -6.39
C VAL A 97 -18.44 19.99 -6.99
N LEU A 98 -17.18 20.44 -6.97
CA LEU A 98 -16.76 21.70 -7.59
C LEU A 98 -16.81 21.65 -9.13
N LYS A 99 -16.61 20.50 -9.74
CA LYS A 99 -16.75 20.30 -11.19
C LYS A 99 -18.21 20.47 -11.59
N ASP A 100 -19.15 19.88 -10.85
CA ASP A 100 -20.57 20.01 -11.15
C ASP A 100 -21.09 21.41 -10.83
N LEU A 101 -20.62 22.04 -9.74
CA LEU A 101 -20.92 23.46 -9.46
C LEU A 101 -20.42 24.39 -10.55
N ARG A 102 -19.23 24.13 -11.12
CA ARG A 102 -18.70 24.93 -12.24
C ARG A 102 -19.43 24.68 -13.55
N LYS A 103 -19.87 23.44 -13.80
CA LYS A 103 -20.63 23.06 -15.01
C LYS A 103 -22.10 23.50 -14.95
N ASN A 104 -22.63 23.79 -13.76
CA ASN A 104 -23.95 24.36 -13.55
C ASN A 104 -23.92 25.92 -13.56
N GLN A 105 -23.67 26.48 -14.75
CA GLN A 105 -24.11 27.81 -15.22
C GLN A 105 -24.05 29.02 -14.23
N LEU A 106 -22.97 29.79 -14.30
CA LEU A 106 -23.01 31.25 -14.09
C LEU A 106 -23.03 31.98 -15.44
N SER A 107 -23.98 31.62 -16.28
CA SER A 107 -24.43 32.47 -17.38
C SER A 107 -25.92 32.22 -17.56
N ASP A 108 -26.72 33.12 -16.99
CA ASP A 108 -27.97 33.56 -17.60
C ASP A 108 -27.70 33.82 -19.08
N ASP A 109 -28.02 32.88 -19.95
CA ASP A 109 -28.67 33.20 -21.22
C ASP A 109 -29.16 31.93 -21.91
N GLN A 110 -30.41 32.00 -22.36
CA GLN A 110 -31.15 31.01 -23.18
C GLN A 110 -31.93 29.92 -22.42
N GLY A 111 -33.15 30.31 -22.02
CA GLY A 111 -34.35 29.67 -22.56
C GLY A 111 -34.97 28.52 -21.76
N ASP A 112 -35.99 28.84 -20.97
CA ASP A 112 -37.23 28.08 -20.81
C ASP A 112 -37.19 26.56 -20.52
N GLU A 113 -36.23 26.05 -19.75
CA GLU A 113 -36.48 24.82 -18.97
C GLU A 113 -35.96 24.95 -17.52
N PRO A 114 -36.72 24.44 -16.52
CA PRO A 114 -36.22 24.37 -15.16
C PRO A 114 -34.94 23.53 -15.17
N THR A 115 -33.83 24.11 -14.73
CA THR A 115 -32.61 23.35 -14.44
C THR A 115 -32.92 22.41 -13.28
N ASP A 116 -33.38 21.21 -13.61
CA ASP A 116 -33.90 20.21 -12.68
C ASP A 116 -32.85 19.87 -11.62
N GLU A 117 -33.00 20.42 -10.40
CA GLU A 117 -32.08 20.21 -9.28
C GLU A 117 -31.94 18.74 -8.91
N THR A 118 -33.00 17.94 -9.13
CA THR A 118 -33.00 16.48 -8.99
C THR A 118 -31.95 15.84 -9.89
N ASN A 119 -31.80 16.37 -11.11
CA ASN A 119 -30.80 15.89 -12.06
C ASN A 119 -29.38 16.33 -11.66
N PHE A 120 -29.17 17.39 -10.88
CA PHE A 120 -27.84 17.76 -10.37
C PHE A 120 -27.37 16.80 -9.27
N ILE A 121 -28.21 16.57 -8.25
CA ILE A 121 -27.83 15.73 -7.10
C ILE A 121 -27.52 14.31 -7.56
N GLN A 122 -28.40 13.73 -8.38
CA GLN A 122 -28.19 12.37 -8.88
C GLN A 122 -26.91 12.27 -9.72
N ARG A 123 -26.65 13.23 -10.61
CA ARG A 123 -25.39 13.25 -11.40
C ARG A 123 -24.16 13.34 -10.51
N ALA A 124 -24.18 14.17 -9.47
CA ALA A 124 -23.07 14.30 -8.54
C ALA A 124 -22.83 13.00 -7.78
N LEU A 125 -23.88 12.34 -7.28
CA LEU A 125 -23.78 11.05 -6.61
C LEU A 125 -23.27 9.94 -7.54
N ASP A 126 -23.72 9.91 -8.80
CA ASP A 126 -23.25 8.96 -9.80
C ASP A 126 -21.76 9.17 -10.12
N SER A 127 -21.35 10.44 -10.34
CA SER A 127 -19.94 10.79 -10.58
C SER A 127 -19.04 10.43 -9.40
N LEU A 128 -19.51 10.67 -8.16
CA LEU A 128 -18.80 10.27 -6.95
C LEU A 128 -18.68 8.75 -6.82
N SER A 129 -19.75 8.01 -7.13
CA SER A 129 -19.75 6.55 -7.12
C SER A 129 -18.71 5.98 -8.09
N GLU A 130 -18.64 6.51 -9.32
CA GLU A 130 -17.63 6.12 -10.31
C GLU A 130 -16.21 6.51 -9.88
N ALA A 131 -16.03 7.71 -9.33
CA ALA A 131 -14.73 8.18 -8.86
C ALA A 131 -14.21 7.35 -7.68
N PHE A 132 -15.09 6.94 -6.76
CA PHE A 132 -14.75 5.99 -5.71
C PHE A 132 -14.38 4.63 -6.28
N ALA A 133 -15.15 4.06 -7.21
CA ALA A 133 -14.80 2.79 -7.85
C ALA A 133 -13.39 2.84 -8.48
N THR A 134 -13.10 3.90 -9.22
CA THR A 134 -11.79 4.14 -9.84
C THR A 134 -10.66 4.29 -8.81
N PHE A 135 -10.92 5.01 -7.71
CA PHE A 135 -9.95 5.17 -6.64
C PHE A 135 -9.58 3.83 -6.01
N PHE A 136 -10.58 3.02 -5.66
CA PHE A 136 -10.34 1.75 -5.00
C PHE A 136 -9.65 0.74 -5.93
N ASP A 137 -10.05 0.66 -7.20
CA ASP A 137 -9.40 -0.21 -8.18
C ASP A 137 -7.91 0.15 -8.37
N SER A 138 -7.61 1.44 -8.52
CA SER A 138 -6.25 1.89 -8.82
C SER A 138 -5.34 2.02 -7.60
N LYS A 139 -5.83 2.51 -6.45
CA LYS A 139 -4.98 2.84 -5.29
C LYS A 139 -4.90 1.73 -4.26
N VAL A 140 -6.01 1.03 -4.00
CA VAL A 140 -6.02 -0.02 -2.97
C VAL A 140 -5.25 -1.26 -3.44
N SER A 141 -5.33 -1.61 -4.72
CA SER A 141 -4.54 -2.71 -5.28
C SER A 141 -3.02 -2.48 -5.14
N LEU A 142 -2.54 -1.30 -5.54
CA LEU A 142 -1.12 -0.94 -5.46
C LEU A 142 -0.62 -0.90 -4.00
N THR A 143 -1.36 -0.23 -3.13
CA THR A 143 -0.99 -0.12 -1.70
C THR A 143 -1.08 -1.46 -0.98
N GLY A 144 -2.05 -2.32 -1.32
CA GLY A 144 -2.16 -3.66 -0.77
C GLY A 144 -0.93 -4.51 -1.07
N ALA A 145 -0.49 -4.53 -2.33
CA ALA A 145 0.68 -5.31 -2.75
C ALA A 145 1.96 -4.91 -2.00
N VAL A 146 2.26 -3.60 -1.92
CA VAL A 146 3.46 -3.13 -1.21
C VAL A 146 3.37 -3.37 0.30
N SER A 147 2.19 -3.18 0.92
CA SER A 147 2.01 -3.35 2.37
C SER A 147 2.20 -4.79 2.82
N VAL A 148 1.67 -5.75 2.05
CA VAL A 148 1.85 -7.18 2.30
C VAL A 148 3.33 -7.55 2.20
N MET A 149 4.01 -7.11 1.15
CA MET A 149 5.43 -7.42 0.95
C MET A 149 6.32 -6.79 2.03
N GLN A 150 6.10 -5.52 2.39
CA GLN A 150 6.83 -4.85 3.48
C GLN A 150 6.69 -5.62 4.80
N ALA A 151 5.46 -6.02 5.16
CA ALA A 151 5.21 -6.73 6.40
C ALA A 151 5.82 -8.14 6.39
N MET A 152 5.71 -8.86 5.26
CA MET A 152 6.32 -10.17 5.07
C MET A 152 7.85 -10.10 5.21
N THR A 153 8.50 -9.18 4.49
CA THR A 153 9.96 -8.99 4.59
C THR A 153 10.36 -8.64 6.02
N ARG A 154 9.62 -7.77 6.70
CA ARG A 154 9.87 -7.45 8.10
C ARG A 154 9.83 -8.69 9.00
N GLY A 155 8.89 -9.61 8.76
CA GLY A 155 8.80 -10.89 9.48
C GLY A 155 10.01 -11.79 9.22
N ARG A 156 10.44 -11.89 7.96
CA ARG A 156 11.67 -12.64 7.58
C ARG A 156 12.89 -12.06 8.27
N THR A 157 13.08 -10.75 8.20
CA THR A 157 14.22 -10.04 8.82
C THR A 157 14.24 -10.23 10.34
N ASP A 158 13.09 -10.22 11.03
CA ASP A 158 13.06 -10.52 12.45
C ASP A 158 13.51 -11.95 12.80
N SER A 159 13.22 -12.92 11.92
CA SER A 159 13.65 -14.31 12.09
C SER A 159 15.14 -14.48 11.82
N PHE A 160 15.65 -13.82 10.78
CA PHE A 160 17.06 -13.81 10.45
C PHE A 160 17.91 -13.16 11.55
N VAL A 161 17.49 -12.01 12.07
CA VAL A 161 18.18 -11.35 13.20
C VAL A 161 18.20 -12.24 14.44
N ALA A 162 17.12 -12.98 14.71
CA ALA A 162 17.06 -13.90 15.86
C ALA A 162 17.97 -15.14 15.72
N ASN A 163 18.49 -15.41 14.51
CA ASN A 163 19.34 -16.56 14.18
C ASN A 163 20.64 -16.14 13.47
N ALA A 164 21.10 -14.90 13.69
CA ALA A 164 22.22 -14.32 12.94
C ALA A 164 23.54 -15.09 13.13
N ASP A 165 23.69 -15.79 14.25
CA ASP A 165 24.81 -16.68 14.55
C ASP A 165 24.90 -17.86 13.58
N ARG A 166 23.78 -18.28 12.98
CA ARG A 166 23.68 -19.40 12.04
C ARG A 166 23.81 -19.00 10.57
N ILE A 167 23.73 -17.70 10.28
CA ILE A 167 23.70 -17.15 8.93
C ILE A 167 25.10 -16.65 8.55
N TYR A 168 25.59 -17.08 7.39
CA TYR A 168 26.85 -16.63 6.80
C TYR A 168 26.65 -15.30 6.07
N ALA A 169 25.69 -15.26 5.16
CA ALA A 169 25.36 -14.12 4.32
C ALA A 169 23.89 -14.20 3.89
N TYR A 170 23.45 -13.24 3.09
CA TYR A 170 22.15 -13.23 2.46
C TYR A 170 22.30 -13.19 0.96
N GLN A 171 21.34 -13.76 0.25
CA GLN A 171 21.21 -13.61 -1.20
C GLN A 171 19.92 -12.88 -1.54
N TRP A 172 20.00 -11.94 -2.47
CA TRP A 172 18.83 -11.36 -3.11
C TRP A 172 18.26 -12.36 -4.11
N SER A 173 16.99 -12.73 -3.94
CA SER A 173 16.29 -13.63 -4.85
C SER A 173 15.12 -12.91 -5.49
N ALA A 174 15.20 -12.71 -6.80
CA ALA A 174 14.13 -12.23 -7.64
C ALA A 174 13.44 -13.40 -8.34
N VAL A 175 12.12 -13.32 -8.48
CA VAL A 175 11.40 -14.20 -9.41
C VAL A 175 11.73 -13.72 -10.83
N LEU A 176 12.60 -14.44 -11.54
CA LEU A 176 13.02 -14.11 -12.90
C LEU A 176 11.99 -14.59 -13.94
N ASP A 177 11.01 -13.75 -14.24
CA ASP A 177 10.00 -13.98 -15.27
C ASP A 177 9.81 -12.75 -16.17
N THR A 178 8.79 -12.77 -17.04
CA THR A 178 8.53 -11.67 -17.99
C THR A 178 8.10 -10.36 -17.35
N ARG A 179 7.92 -10.31 -16.02
CA ARG A 179 7.55 -9.12 -15.24
C ARG A 179 8.69 -8.60 -14.37
N THR A 180 9.87 -9.22 -14.40
CA THR A 180 11.05 -8.74 -13.66
C THR A 180 11.57 -7.46 -14.29
N CYS A 181 11.73 -6.41 -13.48
CA CYS A 181 12.34 -5.17 -13.93
C CYS A 181 13.88 -5.28 -13.92
N ASN A 182 14.55 -4.38 -14.64
CA ASN A 182 16.02 -4.38 -14.72
C ASN A 182 16.68 -4.23 -13.34
N ILE A 183 16.09 -3.46 -12.42
CA ILE A 183 16.62 -3.31 -11.05
C ILE A 183 16.69 -4.66 -10.34
N CYS A 184 15.58 -5.40 -10.34
CA CYS A 184 15.50 -6.71 -9.69
C CYS A 184 16.31 -7.78 -10.41
N PHE A 185 16.44 -7.68 -11.74
CA PHE A 185 17.31 -8.54 -12.53
C PHE A 185 18.79 -8.33 -12.16
N ASP A 186 19.23 -7.09 -12.06
CA ASP A 186 20.62 -6.75 -11.71
C ASP A 186 20.95 -7.09 -10.25
N LEU A 187 19.96 -6.98 -9.35
CA LEU A 187 20.13 -7.38 -7.95
C LEU A 187 20.14 -8.90 -7.75
N ASP A 188 19.53 -9.69 -8.65
CA ASP A 188 19.39 -11.13 -8.48
C ASP A 188 20.73 -11.84 -8.29
N GLY A 189 20.80 -12.71 -7.29
CA GLY A 189 22.00 -13.47 -6.96
C GLY A 189 23.04 -12.69 -6.16
N SER A 190 22.89 -11.38 -5.96
CA SER A 190 23.79 -10.58 -5.12
C SER A 190 23.88 -11.17 -3.71
N VAL A 191 25.11 -11.39 -3.23
CA VAL A 191 25.41 -11.96 -1.90
C VAL A 191 25.98 -10.87 -1.00
N PHE A 192 25.33 -10.62 0.14
CA PHE A 192 25.65 -9.49 1.01
C PHE A 192 25.57 -9.86 2.50
N THR A 193 26.20 -9.06 3.34
CA THR A 193 26.24 -9.25 4.80
C THR A 193 25.00 -8.65 5.47
N GLY A 194 24.69 -9.08 6.71
CA GLY A 194 23.46 -8.67 7.40
C GLY A 194 23.39 -7.23 7.88
N ASP A 195 24.52 -6.53 7.89
CA ASP A 195 24.62 -5.11 8.18
C ASP A 195 24.33 -4.25 6.93
N ASP A 196 24.46 -4.79 5.72
CA ASP A 196 24.08 -4.09 4.50
C ASP A 196 22.56 -4.13 4.30
N ASN A 197 21.93 -2.96 4.49
CA ASN A 197 20.50 -2.75 4.34
C ASN A 197 20.19 -1.74 3.22
N THR A 198 21.13 -1.55 2.28
CA THR A 198 20.98 -0.60 1.16
C THR A 198 19.75 -0.95 0.32
N TRP A 199 19.56 -2.24 0.06
CA TRP A 199 18.41 -2.76 -0.69
C TRP A 199 17.63 -3.76 0.17
N GLU A 200 16.44 -3.37 0.64
CA GLU A 200 15.52 -4.25 1.36
C GLU A 200 14.18 -4.33 0.59
N PRO A 201 13.74 -5.51 0.14
CA PRO A 201 12.51 -5.63 -0.63
C PRO A 201 11.26 -5.40 0.25
N PRO A 202 10.17 -4.82 -0.27
CA PRO A 202 10.00 -4.35 -1.65
C PRO A 202 10.64 -2.97 -1.87
N ILE A 203 11.28 -2.79 -3.02
CA ILE A 203 11.95 -1.53 -3.41
C ILE A 203 11.18 -0.71 -4.47
N HIS A 204 10.08 -1.26 -4.98
CA HIS A 204 9.10 -0.59 -5.85
C HIS A 204 7.76 -1.34 -5.75
N ILE A 205 6.69 -0.76 -6.30
CA ILE A 205 5.38 -1.41 -6.38
C ILE A 205 5.48 -2.72 -7.18
N TYR A 206 4.80 -3.77 -6.72
CA TYR A 206 4.84 -5.13 -7.29
C TYR A 206 6.22 -5.81 -7.28
N CYS A 207 7.17 -5.33 -6.47
CA CYS A 207 8.41 -6.06 -6.21
C CYS A 207 8.07 -7.44 -5.59
N ARG A 208 8.61 -8.50 -6.19
CA ARG A 208 8.40 -9.91 -5.76
C ARG A 208 9.71 -10.54 -5.26
N CYS A 209 10.68 -9.71 -4.94
CA CYS A 209 11.98 -10.15 -4.46
C CYS A 209 11.92 -10.44 -2.97
N ILE A 210 12.79 -11.35 -2.53
CA ILE A 210 12.98 -11.69 -1.13
C ILE A 210 14.46 -11.80 -0.83
N LYS A 211 14.78 -11.66 0.46
CA LYS A 211 16.07 -12.02 1.02
C LYS A 211 16.06 -13.47 1.46
N VAL A 212 17.05 -14.25 1.06
CA VAL A 212 17.25 -15.65 1.45
C VAL A 212 18.53 -15.74 2.29
N ALA A 213 18.50 -16.51 3.38
CA ALA A 213 19.67 -16.73 4.21
C ALA A 213 20.58 -17.82 3.61
N ILE A 214 21.88 -17.56 3.57
CA ILE A 214 22.93 -18.55 3.28
C ILE A 214 23.49 -19.00 4.63
N MET A 215 23.50 -20.31 4.88
CA MET A 215 23.83 -20.84 6.20
C MET A 215 25.34 -21.01 6.39
N ARG A 216 25.82 -20.86 7.64
CA ARG A 216 27.25 -21.06 7.96
C ARG A 216 27.74 -22.49 7.79
N ASP A 217 26.84 -23.46 7.82
CA ASP A 217 27.12 -24.89 7.67
C ASP A 217 27.02 -25.37 6.21
N GLU A 218 26.82 -24.47 5.24
CA GLU A 218 26.89 -24.82 3.83
C GLU A 218 28.28 -25.31 3.43
N VAL A 219 28.33 -26.38 2.64
CA VAL A 219 29.59 -27.03 2.22
C VAL A 219 30.42 -26.13 1.30
N SER A 220 29.76 -25.27 0.53
CA SER A 220 30.39 -24.39 -0.45
C SER A 220 29.55 -23.10 -0.57
N PRO A 221 29.59 -22.20 0.43
CA PRO A 221 28.86 -20.94 0.35
C PRO A 221 29.45 -20.07 -0.77
N PRO A 222 28.64 -19.25 -1.47
CA PRO A 222 29.13 -18.32 -2.47
C PRO A 222 29.96 -17.20 -1.83
N ASP A 223 30.82 -16.57 -2.64
CA ASP A 223 31.54 -15.36 -2.23
C ASP A 223 30.57 -14.19 -2.01
N ILE A 224 30.90 -13.31 -1.06
CA ILE A 224 30.15 -12.08 -0.83
C ILE A 224 30.48 -11.10 -1.97
N THR A 225 29.49 -10.77 -2.78
CA THR A 225 29.63 -9.88 -3.94
C THR A 225 29.35 -8.43 -3.60
N GLY A 226 28.55 -8.17 -2.54
CA GLY A 226 27.89 -6.89 -2.34
C GLY A 226 26.77 -6.65 -3.36
N PHE A 227 26.19 -5.46 -3.32
CA PHE A 227 25.24 -4.99 -4.33
C PHE A 227 25.97 -4.32 -5.51
N PRO A 228 25.42 -4.38 -6.73
CA PRO A 228 25.90 -3.58 -7.85
C PRO A 228 25.73 -2.08 -7.58
N ASP A 229 26.59 -1.24 -8.17
CA ASP A 229 26.59 0.21 -7.92
C ASP A 229 25.25 0.88 -8.33
N ASN A 230 24.72 0.56 -9.51
CA ASN A 230 23.52 1.21 -10.08
C ASN A 230 22.54 0.18 -10.68
N PRO A 231 21.89 -0.68 -9.87
CA PRO A 231 20.99 -1.72 -10.38
C PRO A 231 19.83 -1.11 -11.17
N GLY A 232 19.64 -1.55 -12.41
CA GLY A 232 18.63 -1.02 -13.32
C GLY A 232 18.84 0.46 -13.70
N GLY A 233 20.02 1.01 -13.45
CA GLY A 233 20.36 2.41 -13.73
C GLY A 233 19.81 3.42 -12.71
N VAL A 234 19.52 2.99 -11.48
CA VAL A 234 19.14 3.89 -10.37
C VAL A 234 20.16 3.85 -9.24
N ASP A 235 20.30 4.98 -8.55
CA ASP A 235 21.22 5.12 -7.41
C ASP A 235 20.58 4.64 -6.10
N ASP A 236 19.24 4.67 -5.99
CA ASP A 236 18.50 4.38 -4.76
C ASP A 236 17.14 3.70 -5.02
N PRO A 237 16.61 2.90 -4.07
CA PRO A 237 15.26 2.34 -4.14
C PRO A 237 14.18 3.43 -4.04
N SER A 238 13.06 3.26 -4.76
CA SER A 238 11.91 4.19 -4.71
C SER A 238 10.56 3.47 -4.74
N LEU A 239 9.75 3.71 -3.69
CA LEU A 239 8.40 3.17 -3.52
C LEU A 239 7.31 4.12 -3.98
#